data_AF-A0A0F8Y0Y5-F1
#
_entry.id   AF-A0A0F8Y0Y5-F1
#
_cell.length_a   1.000
_cell.length_b   1.000
_cell.length_c   1.000
_cell.angle_alpha   90.00
_cell.angle_beta   90.00
_cell.angle_gamma   90.00
#
_symmetry.space_group_name_H-M   'P 1'
#
loop_
_entity.id
_entity.type
_entity.pdbx_description
1 polymer ?
#
loop_
_entity_poly.entity_id
_entity_poly.type
_entity_poly.pdbx_seq_one_letter_code
_entity_poly.pdbx_strand_id
1 'polypeptide(L)'
;MTLSLLGPIVLVLFLLALVGSVIWVSTRGLWSKTSLRGLIIAVVPGLVMVGSFYALALHMYVSLGGWPKTIGETGFPPALLVHARVTLSYFGAMALLAIFGWPIALLTCSLVRRLRRYIAYVTAGGVAFVVCLILMMIGPSGFLYWWWD
;
A
#
# COMPACT_ATOMS: atom_id res chain seq x y z
N MET A 1 -27.54 1.39 -0.84
CA MET A 1 -27.24 -0.01 -1.23
C MET A 1 -26.22 -0.14 -2.37
N THR A 2 -25.85 0.93 -3.08
CA THR A 2 -24.93 0.90 -4.23
C THR A 2 -23.44 1.08 -3.87
N LEU A 3 -23.13 1.74 -2.74
CA LEU A 3 -21.75 1.96 -2.28
C LEU A 3 -21.06 0.72 -1.68
N SER A 4 -21.81 -0.24 -1.15
CA SER A 4 -21.24 -1.45 -0.52
C SER A 4 -20.67 -2.46 -1.53
N LEU A 5 -21.14 -2.44 -2.79
CA LEU A 5 -20.66 -3.33 -3.85
C LEU A 5 -19.47 -2.74 -4.63
N LEU A 6 -19.30 -1.41 -4.62
CA LEU A 6 -18.23 -0.73 -5.34
C LEU A 6 -16.84 -1.11 -4.80
N GLY A 7 -16.69 -1.23 -3.48
CA GLY A 7 -15.42 -1.61 -2.85
C GLY A 7 -14.88 -2.96 -3.32
N PRO A 8 -15.64 -4.07 -3.17
CA PRO A 8 -15.22 -5.39 -3.63
C PRO A 8 -14.93 -5.43 -5.15
N ILE A 9 -15.75 -4.75 -5.96
CA ILE A 9 -15.56 -4.72 -7.42
C ILE A 9 -14.25 -4.01 -7.77
N VAL A 10 -13.98 -2.83 -7.18
CA VAL A 10 -12.74 -2.08 -7.42
C VAL A 10 -11.52 -2.90 -7.01
N LEU A 11 -11.59 -3.61 -5.89
CA LEU A 11 -10.52 -4.50 -5.44
C LEU A 11 -10.27 -5.64 -6.42
N VAL A 12 -11.32 -6.33 -6.86
CA VAL A 12 -11.20 -7.43 -7.85
C VAL A 12 -10.59 -6.91 -9.16
N LEU A 13 -11.06 -5.77 -9.67
CA LEU A 13 -10.53 -5.17 -10.89
C LEU A 13 -9.04 -4.78 -10.74
N PHE A 14 -8.67 -4.21 -9.58
CA PHE A 14 -7.28 -3.89 -9.27
C PHE A 14 -6.40 -5.15 -9.28
N LEU A 15 -6.84 -6.23 -8.62
CA LEU A 15 -6.11 -7.49 -8.57
C LEU A 15 -5.97 -8.14 -9.94
N LEU A 16 -7.04 -8.16 -10.75
CA LEU A 16 -7.01 -8.68 -12.11
C LEU A 16 -6.05 -7.88 -12.99
N ALA A 17 -6.07 -6.54 -12.89
CA ALA A 17 -5.13 -5.68 -13.61
C ALA A 17 -3.69 -5.94 -13.17
N LEU A 18 -3.45 -6.14 -11.87
CA LEU A 18 -2.13 -6.46 -11.33
C LEU A 18 -1.60 -7.78 -11.89
N VAL A 19 -2.40 -8.86 -11.78
CA VAL A 19 -2.06 -10.18 -12.33
C VAL A 19 -1.80 -10.11 -13.83
N GLY A 20 -2.68 -9.44 -14.58
CA GLY A 20 -2.50 -9.23 -16.01
C GLY A 20 -1.20 -8.49 -16.35
N SER A 21 -0.86 -7.45 -15.58
CA SER A 21 0.40 -6.71 -15.76
C SER A 21 1.63 -7.57 -15.46
N VAL A 22 1.59 -8.40 -14.40
CA VAL A 22 2.68 -9.34 -14.07
C VAL A 22 2.89 -10.33 -15.21
N ILE A 23 1.82 -10.95 -15.70
CA ILE A 23 1.88 -11.90 -16.83
C ILE A 23 2.44 -11.22 -18.08
N TRP A 24 1.99 -10.01 -18.39
CA TRP A 24 2.45 -9.27 -19.57
C TRP A 24 3.94 -8.92 -19.49
N VAL A 25 4.42 -8.45 -18.32
CA VAL A 25 5.84 -8.11 -18.11
C VAL A 25 6.71 -9.38 -18.19
N SER A 26 6.24 -10.49 -17.61
CA SER A 26 6.93 -11.78 -17.63
C SER A 26 7.05 -12.37 -19.04
N THR A 27 5.93 -12.43 -19.78
CA THR A 27 5.90 -13.00 -21.14
C THR A 27 6.74 -12.20 -22.15
N ARG A 28 6.98 -10.91 -21.89
CA ARG A 28 7.85 -10.06 -22.72
C ARG A 28 9.30 -9.97 -22.23
N GLY A 29 9.66 -10.70 -21.17
CA GLY A 29 11.02 -10.73 -20.63
C GLY A 29 11.52 -9.34 -20.21
N LEU A 30 10.61 -8.49 -19.70
CA LEU A 30 10.96 -7.13 -19.32
C LEU A 30 11.67 -7.05 -17.96
N TRP A 31 11.47 -8.05 -17.09
CA TRP A 31 12.12 -8.12 -15.77
C TRP A 31 13.65 -8.03 -15.85
N SER A 32 14.27 -8.80 -16.77
CA SER A 32 15.73 -8.82 -16.95
C SER A 32 16.30 -7.50 -17.50
N LYS A 33 15.44 -6.62 -18.02
CA LYS A 33 15.82 -5.32 -18.57
C LYS A 33 15.58 -4.17 -17.60
N THR A 34 15.03 -4.45 -16.41
CA THR A 34 14.81 -3.44 -15.39
C THR A 34 16.10 -3.11 -14.66
N SER A 35 16.27 -1.82 -14.33
CA SER A 35 17.37 -1.39 -13.48
C SER A 35 17.00 -1.63 -12.01
N LEU A 36 17.97 -2.10 -11.22
CA LEU A 36 17.80 -2.29 -9.78
C LEU A 36 17.38 -0.98 -9.09
N ARG A 37 17.99 0.15 -9.48
CA ARG A 37 17.65 1.47 -8.93
C ARG A 37 16.17 1.82 -9.14
N GLY A 38 15.65 1.57 -10.34
CA GLY A 38 14.24 1.80 -10.64
C GLY A 38 13.31 0.89 -9.86
N LEU A 39 13.69 -0.38 -9.66
CA LEU A 39 12.94 -1.31 -8.81
C LEU A 39 12.91 -0.85 -7.36
N ILE A 40 14.06 -0.43 -6.81
CA ILE A 40 14.14 0.11 -5.44
C ILE A 40 13.20 1.31 -5.31
N ILE A 41 13.25 2.27 -6.23
CA ILE A 41 12.36 3.45 -6.21
C ILE A 41 10.88 3.04 -6.23
N ALA A 42 10.52 2.01 -7.00
CA ALA A 42 9.14 1.54 -7.09
C ALA A 42 8.66 0.83 -5.81
N VAL A 43 9.56 0.13 -5.10
CA VAL A 43 9.22 -0.71 -3.94
C VAL A 43 9.30 0.05 -2.61
N VAL A 44 10.23 1.01 -2.50
CA VAL A 44 10.48 1.77 -1.26
C VAL A 44 9.22 2.40 -0.64
N PRO A 45 8.29 3.01 -1.40
CA PRO A 45 7.10 3.58 -0.79
C PRO A 45 6.26 2.57 0.00
N GLY A 46 6.14 1.33 -0.51
CA GLY A 46 5.48 0.23 0.19
C GLY A 46 6.25 -0.22 1.44
N LEU A 47 7.58 -0.29 1.36
CA LEU A 47 8.41 -0.63 2.51
C LEU A 47 8.33 0.41 3.63
N VAL A 48 8.30 1.69 3.30
CA VAL A 48 8.08 2.78 4.26
C VAL A 48 6.69 2.67 4.88
N MET A 49 5.68 2.26 4.11
CA MET A 49 4.32 2.05 4.60
C MET A 49 4.28 0.96 5.68
N VAL A 50 4.80 -0.24 5.40
CA VAL A 50 4.80 -1.33 6.38
C VAL A 50 5.72 -1.02 7.57
N GLY A 51 6.86 -0.36 7.34
CA GLY A 51 7.77 0.07 8.41
C GLY A 51 7.11 1.06 9.36
N SER A 52 6.43 2.08 8.84
CA SER A 52 5.70 3.08 9.65
C SER A 52 4.51 2.46 10.39
N PHE A 53 3.80 1.50 9.79
CA PHE A 53 2.74 0.74 10.44
C PHE A 53 3.24 0.01 11.70
N TYR A 54 4.32 -0.78 11.58
CA TYR A 54 4.86 -1.50 12.73
C TYR A 54 5.55 -0.59 13.74
N ALA A 55 6.18 0.50 13.29
CA ALA A 55 6.72 1.51 14.18
C ALA A 55 5.62 2.18 15.01
N LEU A 56 4.46 2.47 14.40
CA LEU A 56 3.30 3.00 15.11
C LEU A 56 2.73 1.98 16.10
N ALA A 57 2.59 0.72 15.70
CA ALA A 57 2.13 -0.36 16.57
C ALA A 57 2.99 -0.45 17.84
N LEU A 58 4.32 -0.42 17.68
CA LEU A 58 5.26 -0.44 18.80
C LEU A 58 5.14 0.82 19.66
N HIS A 59 5.11 2.01 19.05
CA HIS A 59 5.00 3.27 19.77
C HIS A 59 3.72 3.31 20.62
N MET A 60 2.60 2.87 20.04
CA MET A 60 1.32 2.77 20.70
C MET A 60 1.35 1.80 21.89
N TYR A 61 1.90 0.60 21.68
CA TYR A 61 2.00 -0.40 22.75
C TYR A 61 2.79 0.11 23.96
N VAL A 62 3.94 0.75 23.70
CA VAL A 62 4.80 1.30 24.75
C VAL A 62 4.15 2.50 25.43
N SER A 63 3.57 3.44 24.67
CA SER A 63 2.96 4.65 25.22
C SER A 63 1.70 4.41 26.04
N LEU A 64 0.94 3.36 25.72
CA LEU A 64 -0.32 3.04 26.40
C LEU A 64 -0.18 1.91 27.44
N GLY A 65 0.99 1.26 27.52
CA GLY A 65 1.18 0.07 28.35
C GLY A 65 0.39 -1.15 27.86
N GLY A 66 0.09 -1.22 26.56
CA GLY A 66 -0.78 -2.22 25.94
C GLY A 66 -1.45 -1.70 24.67
N TRP A 67 -2.46 -2.43 24.18
CA TRP A 67 -3.26 -2.00 23.03
C TRP A 67 -4.35 -1.00 23.44
N PRO A 68 -4.80 -0.10 22.52
CA PRO A 68 -5.89 0.83 22.81
C PRO A 68 -7.14 0.11 23.28
N LYS A 69 -7.76 0.60 24.36
CA LYS A 69 -9.04 0.08 24.87
C LYS A 69 -10.25 0.74 24.22
N THR A 70 -10.03 1.86 23.55
CA THR A 70 -11.05 2.64 22.85
C THR A 70 -10.59 2.92 21.44
N ILE A 71 -11.57 3.01 20.56
CA ILE A 71 -11.40 3.49 19.20
C ILE A 71 -11.06 5.00 19.18
N GLY A 72 -10.33 5.43 18.15
CA GLY A 72 -9.93 6.81 17.94
C GLY A 72 -8.67 7.23 18.72
N GLU A 73 -8.44 8.54 18.82
CA GLU A 73 -7.19 9.11 19.36
C GLU A 73 -7.34 9.64 20.81
N THR A 74 -8.48 9.39 21.46
CA THR A 74 -8.79 9.93 22.79
C THR A 74 -7.82 9.39 23.84
N GLY A 75 -7.15 10.29 24.56
CA GLY A 75 -6.18 9.93 25.60
C GLY A 75 -4.78 9.59 25.06
N PHE A 76 -4.52 9.74 23.76
CA PHE A 76 -3.19 9.54 23.22
C PHE A 76 -2.24 10.66 23.69
N PRO A 77 -1.03 10.32 24.16
CA PRO A 77 0.01 11.31 24.39
C PRO A 77 0.31 12.10 23.11
N PRO A 78 0.69 13.39 23.19
CA PRO A 78 0.89 14.24 22.01
C PRO A 78 1.86 13.66 20.97
N ALA A 79 2.94 12.99 21.40
CA ALA A 79 3.89 12.36 20.47
C ALA A 79 3.27 11.17 19.73
N LEU A 80 2.47 10.35 20.41
CA LEU A 80 1.75 9.22 19.80
C LEU A 80 0.72 9.73 18.79
N LEU A 81 0.00 10.80 19.13
CA LEU A 81 -0.97 11.45 18.26
C LEU A 81 -0.34 11.90 16.94
N VAL A 82 0.82 12.56 16.99
CA VAL A 82 1.53 13.00 15.79
C VAL A 82 1.97 11.81 14.94
N HIS A 83 2.55 10.77 15.57
CA HIS A 83 2.96 9.56 14.84
C HIS A 83 1.76 8.88 14.17
N ALA A 84 0.64 8.72 14.88
CA ALA A 84 -0.59 8.14 14.34
C ALA A 84 -1.07 8.91 13.09
N ARG A 85 -1.19 10.23 13.19
CA ARG A 85 -1.67 11.08 12.08
C ARG A 85 -0.75 11.05 10.86
N VAL A 86 0.57 11.08 11.07
CA VAL A 86 1.54 11.00 9.96
C VAL A 86 1.43 9.65 9.26
N THR A 87 1.40 8.56 10.02
CA THR A 87 1.32 7.20 9.46
C THR A 87 -0.02 6.96 8.75
N LEU A 88 -1.14 7.38 9.33
CA LEU A 88 -2.47 7.29 8.70
C LEU A 88 -2.56 8.15 7.43
N SER A 89 -2.02 9.36 7.44
CA SER A 89 -2.00 10.24 6.26
C SER A 89 -1.16 9.64 5.14
N TYR A 90 0.02 9.11 5.48
CA TYR A 90 0.89 8.44 4.52
C TYR A 90 0.21 7.19 3.93
N PHE A 91 -0.38 6.35 4.77
CA PHE A 91 -1.14 5.18 4.34
C PHE A 91 -2.32 5.57 3.43
N GLY A 92 -3.11 6.57 3.82
CA GLY A 92 -4.23 7.07 3.03
C GLY A 92 -3.79 7.57 1.65
N ALA A 93 -2.70 8.33 1.58
CA ALA A 93 -2.12 8.78 0.32
C ALA A 93 -1.66 7.59 -0.55
N MET A 94 -0.99 6.59 0.04
CA MET A 94 -0.58 5.38 -0.68
C MET A 94 -1.77 4.56 -1.17
N ALA A 95 -2.84 4.42 -0.37
CA ALA A 95 -4.06 3.73 -0.77
C ALA A 95 -4.76 4.44 -1.93
N LEU A 96 -4.87 5.77 -1.91
CA LEU A 96 -5.41 6.55 -3.02
C LEU A 96 -4.55 6.41 -4.28
N LEU A 97 -3.23 6.46 -4.14
CA LEU A 97 -2.31 6.23 -5.27
C LEU A 97 -2.43 4.81 -5.81
N ALA A 98 -2.62 3.79 -4.98
CA ALA A 98 -2.79 2.42 -5.44
C ALA A 98 -4.15 2.19 -6.11
N ILE A 99 -5.24 2.73 -5.55
CA ILE A 99 -6.59 2.52 -6.08
C ILE A 99 -6.83 3.32 -7.37
N PHE A 100 -6.34 4.57 -7.43
CA PHE A 100 -6.61 5.47 -8.55
C PHE A 100 -5.37 5.77 -9.39
N GLY A 101 -4.25 6.12 -8.74
CA GLY A 101 -3.03 6.50 -9.44
C GLY A 101 -2.40 5.35 -10.23
N TRP A 102 -2.37 4.15 -9.65
CA TRP A 102 -1.70 2.98 -10.23
C TRP A 102 -2.43 2.46 -11.49
N PRO A 103 -3.77 2.31 -11.53
CA PRO A 103 -4.45 1.94 -12.76
C PRO A 103 -4.25 2.98 -13.87
N ILE A 104 -4.28 4.27 -13.54
CA ILE A 104 -4.02 5.35 -14.50
C ILE A 104 -2.58 5.26 -15.03
N ALA A 105 -1.60 5.05 -14.15
CA ALA A 105 -0.20 4.92 -14.53
C ALA A 105 0.02 3.68 -15.42
N LEU A 106 -0.58 2.54 -15.06
CA LEU A 106 -0.51 1.30 -15.84
C LEU A 106 -1.16 1.47 -17.21
N LEU A 107 -2.36 2.06 -17.27
CA LEU A 107 -3.07 2.34 -18.52
C LEU A 107 -2.25 3.27 -19.41
N THR A 108 -1.76 4.37 -18.85
CA THR A 108 -0.93 5.35 -19.56
C THR A 108 0.33 4.71 -20.13
N CYS A 109 1.04 3.91 -19.32
CA CYS A 109 2.24 3.21 -19.77
C CYS A 109 1.94 2.15 -20.85
N SER A 110 0.75 1.55 -20.82
CA SER A 110 0.31 0.56 -21.80
C SER A 110 -0.05 1.18 -23.15
N LEU A 111 -0.79 2.30 -23.12
CA LEU A 111 -1.24 3.02 -24.31
C LEU A 111 -0.09 3.76 -25.01
N VAL A 112 0.80 4.40 -24.26
CA VAL A 112 1.90 5.22 -24.83
C VAL A 112 3.13 4.36 -25.09
N ARG A 113 3.43 4.08 -26.37
CA ARG A 113 4.56 3.21 -26.79
C ARG A 113 5.90 3.56 -26.14
N ARG A 114 6.20 4.86 -25.96
CA ARG A 114 7.45 5.34 -25.33
C ARG A 114 7.53 5.01 -23.83
N LEU A 115 6.39 4.88 -23.15
CA LEU A 115 6.31 4.64 -21.71
C LEU A 115 6.20 3.16 -21.35
N ARG A 116 6.00 2.26 -22.32
CA ARG A 116 5.90 0.81 -22.09
C ARG A 116 7.09 0.21 -21.33
N ARG A 117 8.26 0.82 -21.43
CA ARG A 117 9.45 0.44 -20.66
C ARG A 117 9.28 0.58 -19.15
N TYR A 118 8.34 1.42 -18.70
CA TYR A 118 8.09 1.66 -17.27
C TYR A 118 7.05 0.72 -16.66
N ILE A 119 6.34 -0.08 -17.47
CA ILE A 119 5.30 -1.00 -16.99
C ILE A 119 5.87 -1.95 -15.93
N ALA A 120 7.09 -2.45 -16.10
CA ALA A 120 7.72 -3.33 -15.13
C ALA A 120 7.90 -2.67 -13.74
N TYR A 121 8.24 -1.38 -13.69
CA TYR A 121 8.37 -0.66 -12.41
C TYR A 121 7.00 -0.36 -11.80
N VAL A 122 6.00 0.01 -12.63
CA VAL A 122 4.62 0.22 -12.16
C VAL A 122 4.06 -1.09 -11.60
N THR A 123 4.26 -2.21 -12.29
CA THR A 123 3.88 -3.54 -11.81
C THR A 123 4.59 -3.89 -10.52
N ALA A 124 5.92 -3.69 -10.43
CA ALA A 124 6.67 -3.95 -9.21
C ALA A 124 6.15 -3.14 -8.01
N GLY A 125 5.83 -1.86 -8.20
CA GLY A 125 5.22 -1.02 -7.17
C GLY A 125 3.84 -1.53 -6.74
N GLY A 126 3.00 -1.95 -7.69
CA GLY A 126 1.69 -2.56 -7.39
C GLY A 126 1.80 -3.87 -6.61
N VAL A 127 2.74 -4.73 -7.00
CA VAL A 127 3.05 -5.98 -6.26
C VAL A 127 3.53 -5.66 -4.85
N ALA A 128 4.48 -4.74 -4.71
CA ALA A 128 5.01 -4.33 -3.41
C ALA A 128 3.91 -3.79 -2.50
N PHE A 129 3.00 -2.97 -3.02
CA PHE A 129 1.86 -2.46 -2.26
C PHE A 129 0.97 -3.60 -1.73
N VAL A 130 0.60 -4.56 -2.58
CA VAL A 130 -0.20 -5.73 -2.16
C VAL A 130 0.53 -6.57 -1.11
N VAL A 131 1.82 -6.86 -1.34
CA VAL A 131 2.63 -7.61 -0.37
C VAL A 131 2.68 -6.87 0.96
N CYS A 132 2.89 -5.56 0.96
CA CYS A 132 2.93 -4.76 2.19
C CYS A 132 1.57 -4.73 2.91
N LEU A 133 0.45 -4.64 2.18
CA LEU A 133 -0.88 -4.76 2.76
C LEU A 133 -1.09 -6.12 3.43
N ILE A 134 -0.68 -7.22 2.77
CA ILE A 134 -0.75 -8.56 3.35
C ILE A 134 0.10 -8.64 4.61
N LEU A 135 1.32 -8.10 4.60
CA LEU A 135 2.19 -8.07 5.78
C LEU A 135 1.54 -7.31 6.93
N MET A 136 0.89 -6.18 6.67
CA MET A 136 0.16 -5.44 7.69
C MET A 136 -0.97 -6.27 8.33
N MET A 137 -1.64 -7.17 7.60
CA MET A 137 -2.66 -8.08 8.15
C MET A 137 -2.13 -9.05 9.21
N ILE A 138 -0.82 -9.23 9.30
CA ILE A 138 -0.14 -10.09 10.28
C ILE A 138 0.15 -9.28 11.57
N GLY A 139 -0.27 -8.02 11.64
CA GLY A 139 -0.13 -7.17 12.83
C GLY A 139 -0.85 -7.72 14.07
N PRO A 140 -0.52 -7.21 15.28
CA PRO A 140 -1.21 -7.60 16.51
C PRO A 140 -2.70 -7.26 16.44
N SER A 141 -3.57 -8.18 16.85
CA SER A 141 -5.03 -8.03 16.72
C SER A 141 -5.60 -6.78 17.40
N GLY A 142 -5.10 -6.43 18.59
CA GLY A 142 -5.50 -5.21 19.28
C GLY A 142 -5.12 -3.91 18.55
N PHE A 143 -3.99 -3.92 17.84
CA PHE A 143 -3.60 -2.80 16.98
C PHE A 143 -4.41 -2.79 15.68
N LEU A 144 -4.61 -3.95 15.06
CA LEU A 144 -5.41 -4.07 13.84
C LEU A 144 -6.85 -3.60 14.03
N TYR A 145 -7.44 -3.89 15.20
CA TYR A 145 -8.78 -3.42 15.53
C TYR A 145 -8.87 -1.89 15.54
N TRP A 146 -7.85 -1.20 16.08
CA TRP A 146 -7.79 0.26 16.06
C TRP A 146 -7.42 0.82 14.69
N TRP A 147 -6.55 0.13 13.93
CA TRP A 147 -6.03 0.60 12.65
C TRP A 147 -7.08 0.61 11.53
N TRP A 148 -8.02 -0.35 11.55
CA TRP A 148 -9.07 -0.49 10.54
C TRP A 148 -10.39 0.19 10.89
N ASP A 149 -10.44 0.91 12.01
CA ASP A 149 -11.57 1.78 12.36
C ASP A 149 -11.44 3.16 11.69
#